data_AF-A0A2S5NQ90-F1
#
_entry.id   AF-A0A2S5NQ90-F1
#
_cell.length_a   1.000
_cell.length_b   1.000
_cell.length_c   1.000
_cell.angle_alpha   90.00
_cell.angle_beta   90.00
_cell.angle_gamma   90.00
#
_symmetry.space_group_name_H-M   'P 1'
#
loop_
_entity.id
_entity.type
_entity.pdbx_description
1 polymer ?
#
loop_
_entity_poly.entity_id
_entity_poly.type
_entity_poly.pdbx_seq_one_letter_code
_entity_poly.pdbx_strand_id
1 'polypeptide(L)' 'MTSNKTYHPETLSVRAGTETTEFGENSEALFLNSSFKFKSAAQAAARFSGAEPGNIYSRFTNPT' A
#
# COMPACT_ATOMS: atom_id res chain seq x y z
N MET A 1 -10.83 -8.61 -22.63
CA MET A 1 -11.44 -9.74 -21.90
C MET A 1 -10.37 -10.38 -21.02
N THR A 2 -10.13 -9.82 -19.83
CA THR A 2 -9.26 -10.48 -18.85
C THR A 2 -10.08 -11.58 -18.19
N SER A 3 -9.76 -12.83 -18.52
CA SER A 3 -10.28 -14.00 -17.81
C SER A 3 -10.00 -13.81 -16.33
N ASN A 4 -11.04 -13.70 -15.51
CA ASN A 4 -10.89 -13.56 -14.06
C ASN A 4 -10.40 -14.90 -13.51
N LYS A 5 -9.08 -15.07 -13.46
CA LYS A 5 -8.44 -16.34 -13.13
C LYS A 5 -8.58 -16.56 -11.62
N THR A 6 -9.50 -17.43 -11.24
CA THR A 6 -9.67 -17.85 -9.84
C THR A 6 -8.51 -18.77 -9.47
N TYR A 7 -7.63 -18.29 -8.59
CA TYR A 7 -6.55 -19.10 -8.02
C TYR A 7 -7.05 -19.90 -6.83
N HIS A 8 -6.35 -20.99 -6.52
CA HIS A 8 -6.56 -21.74 -5.29
C HIS A 8 -6.24 -20.86 -4.05
N PRO A 9 -6.98 -21.01 -2.93
CA PRO A 9 -6.73 -20.23 -1.71
C PRO A 9 -5.27 -20.30 -1.22
N GLU A 10 -4.63 -21.46 -1.34
CA GLU A 10 -3.24 -21.68 -0.95
C GLU A 10 -2.26 -20.79 -1.74
N THR A 11 -2.56 -20.54 -3.01
CA THR A 11 -1.75 -19.62 -3.84
C THR A 11 -1.96 -18.17 -3.40
N LEU A 12 -3.20 -17.80 -3.09
CA LEU A 12 -3.53 -16.44 -2.63
C LEU A 12 -2.89 -16.15 -1.28
N SER A 13 -2.89 -17.10 -0.34
CA SER A 13 -2.24 -16.95 0.97
C SER A 13 -0.74 -16.67 0.90
N VAL A 14 -0.07 -17.07 -0.18
CA VAL A 14 1.39 -16.89 -0.35
C VAL A 14 1.72 -15.64 -1.18
N ARG A 15 0.83 -15.19 -2.06
CA ARG A 15 1.17 -14.19 -3.11
C ARG A 15 0.27 -12.96 -3.16
N ALA A 16 -0.92 -13.00 -2.57
CA ALA A 16 -1.84 -11.87 -2.61
C ALA A 16 -1.56 -10.90 -1.46
N GLY A 17 -1.92 -9.63 -1.65
CA GLY A 17 -1.86 -8.60 -0.60
C GLY A 17 -0.53 -7.86 -0.47
N THR A 18 0.55 -8.40 -1.02
CA THR A 18 1.86 -7.74 -1.02
C THR A 18 1.99 -6.74 -2.17
N GLU A 19 2.58 -5.57 -1.89
CA GLU A 19 3.00 -4.60 -2.90
C GLU A 19 4.53 -4.54 -2.99
N THR A 20 5.08 -4.61 -4.21
CA THR A 20 6.52 -4.45 -4.45
C THR A 20 6.87 -2.98 -4.59
N THR A 21 7.93 -2.57 -3.90
CA THR A 21 8.46 -1.21 -4.04
C THR A 21 9.21 -1.02 -5.35
N GLU A 22 9.71 0.19 -5.59
CA GLU A 22 10.55 0.50 -6.75
C GLU A 22 11.89 -0.26 -6.81
N PHE A 23 12.29 -0.94 -5.71
CA PHE A 23 13.54 -1.68 -5.62
C PHE A 23 13.45 -3.13 -6.13
N GLY A 24 12.26 -3.65 -6.39
CA GLY A 24 12.09 -4.96 -7.03
C GLY A 24 12.44 -6.14 -6.12
N GLU A 25 12.24 -6.01 -4.82
CA GLU A 25 12.45 -7.07 -3.85
C GLU A 25 11.50 -8.27 -4.05
N ASN A 26 11.96 -9.48 -3.70
CA ASN A 26 11.14 -10.69 -3.77
C ASN A 26 10.23 -10.88 -2.56
N SER A 27 10.65 -10.35 -1.40
CA SER A 27 9.94 -10.43 -0.12
C SER A 27 9.28 -9.09 0.17
N GLU A 28 8.18 -9.08 0.90
CA GLU A 28 7.52 -7.84 1.30
C GLU A 28 8.44 -6.90 2.10
N ALA A 29 8.39 -5.60 1.78
CA ALA A 29 9.15 -4.58 2.47
C ALA A 29 8.58 -4.26 3.86
N LEU A 30 9.45 -3.95 4.82
CA LEU A 30 9.07 -3.54 6.18
C LEU A 30 9.15 -2.01 6.34
N PHE A 31 8.00 -1.36 6.55
CA PHE A 31 7.90 0.10 6.75
C PHE A 31 7.81 0.47 8.23
N LEU A 32 8.94 0.32 8.94
CA LEU A 32 9.08 0.63 10.38
C LEU A 32 9.12 2.13 10.67
N ASN A 33 8.04 2.84 10.36
CA ASN A 33 7.89 4.28 10.59
C ASN A 33 6.49 4.62 11.13
N SER A 34 6.33 5.82 11.66
CA SER A 34 5.05 6.32 12.17
C SER A 34 4.32 7.26 11.21
N SER A 35 5.04 7.97 10.32
CA SER A 35 4.49 9.04 9.48
C SER A 35 5.09 9.05 8.08
N PHE A 36 4.34 9.61 7.13
CA PHE A 36 4.71 9.68 5.72
C PHE A 36 4.88 11.14 5.25
N LYS A 37 5.80 11.38 4.31
CA LYS A 37 6.01 12.70 3.71
C LYS A 37 4.93 12.99 2.66
N PHE A 38 4.45 14.24 2.63
CA PHE A 38 3.60 14.75 1.56
C PHE A 38 4.43 15.54 0.55
N LYS A 39 4.03 15.53 -0.72
CA LYS A 39 4.66 16.32 -1.78
C LYS A 39 4.41 17.83 -1.61
N SER A 40 3.29 18.20 -0.99
CA SER A 40 2.92 19.59 -0.71
C SER A 40 1.91 19.67 0.44
N ALA A 41 1.74 20.86 1.01
CA ALA A 41 0.70 21.12 2.02
C ALA A 41 -0.72 20.87 1.47
N ALA A 42 -0.96 21.18 0.20
CA ALA A 42 -2.23 20.90 -0.47
C ALA A 42 -2.53 19.40 -0.53
N GLN A 43 -1.52 18.56 -0.82
CA GLN A 43 -1.69 17.11 -0.80
C GLN A 43 -2.01 16.59 0.60
N ALA A 44 -1.35 17.13 1.63
CA ALA A 44 -1.67 16.76 3.01
C ALA A 44 -3.17 17.02 3.29
N ALA A 45 -3.66 18.23 3.01
CA ALA A 45 -5.06 18.59 3.20
C ALA A 45 -6.03 17.67 2.44
N ALA A 46 -5.72 17.33 1.18
CA ALA A 46 -6.54 16.43 0.36
C ALA A 46 -6.61 15.00 0.92
N ARG A 47 -5.53 14.48 1.51
CA ARG A 47 -5.54 13.17 2.17
C ARG A 47 -6.32 13.19 3.48
N PHE A 48 -6.11 14.21 4.30
CA PHE A 48 -6.84 14.37 5.57
C PHE A 48 -8.35 14.56 5.36
N SER A 49 -8.78 15.17 4.25
CA SER A 49 -10.20 15.30 3.90
C SER A 49 -10.79 14.05 3.23
N GLY A 50 -9.97 13.06 2.89
CA GLY A 50 -10.38 11.86 2.14
C GLY A 50 -10.60 12.08 0.65
N ALA A 51 -10.25 13.26 0.11
CA ALA A 51 -10.34 13.56 -1.31
C ALA A 51 -9.27 12.86 -2.15
N GLU A 52 -8.12 12.54 -1.56
CA GLU A 52 -7.04 11.74 -2.16
C GLU A 52 -6.71 10.54 -1.26
N PRO A 53 -6.61 9.30 -1.80
CA PRO A 53 -6.13 8.17 -1.02
C PRO A 53 -4.61 8.27 -0.76
N GLY A 54 -4.15 7.64 0.32
CA GLY A 54 -2.74 7.47 0.58
C GLY A 54 -2.41 7.48 2.06
N ASN A 55 -1.17 7.13 2.39
CA ASN A 55 -0.74 7.07 3.76
C ASN A 55 -0.61 8.46 4.38
N ILE A 56 -1.05 8.55 5.63
CA ILE A 56 -1.00 9.74 6.48
C ILE A 56 -0.17 9.41 7.72
N TYR A 57 -0.59 8.39 8.46
CA TYR A 57 0.01 7.99 9.73
C TYR A 57 -0.26 6.50 10.00
N SER A 58 0.74 5.77 10.50
CA SER A 58 0.70 4.30 10.66
C SER A 58 -0.40 3.79 11.59
N ARG A 59 -0.95 4.66 12.46
CA ARG A 59 -2.13 4.32 13.30
C ARG A 59 -3.37 3.99 12.47
N PHE A 60 -3.48 4.54 11.27
CA PHE A 60 -4.62 4.31 10.38
C PHE A 60 -4.27 3.30 9.30
N THR A 61 -3.14 3.48 8.63
CA THR A 61 -2.67 2.61 7.55
C THR A 61 -1.14 2.57 7.51
N ASN A 62 -0.57 1.38 7.30
CA ASN A 62 0.84 1.17 7.03
C ASN A 62 0.96 0.25 5.79
N PRO A 63 1.95 0.45 4.90
CA PRO A 63 2.11 -0.40 3.72
C PRO A 63 2.53 -1.85 3.99
N THR A 64 3.10 -2.15 5.16
CA THR A 64 3.31 -3.52 5.65
C THR A 64 2.12 -3.94 6.49
#